data_AF-A0A833QZU0-F1
#
_entry.id   AF-A0A833QZU0-F1
#
_cell.length_a   1.000
_cell.length_b   1.000
_cell.length_c   1.000
_cell.angle_alpha   90.00
_cell.angle_beta   90.00
_cell.angle_gamma   90.00
#
_symmetry.space_group_name_H-M   'P 1'
#
loop_
_entity.id
_entity.type
_entity.pdbx_description
1 polymer ?
#
loop_
_entity_poly.entity_id
_entity_poly.type
_entity_poly.pdbx_seq_one_letter_code
_entity_poly.pdbx_strand_id
1 'polypeptide(L)'
;MITVTLLSFLPYKLNLICNFIKGKQREPIEEGGFEMKKRWSFMAMIRPLFVVLLVTAMACLVLLSSNPQSAPPARASSQTETDGYYKHDGVSNQSTTSRSEDMLLGSLLSPDLDEHSCMSRYQSGLYRKTSPHNPSTYLVSKLRNYEALHKRCGPNTLLYNKSVEQLRTNHSTDQLECNYVIWTPLGGLGNRMLTLASTFLYALLTGRVLLVDHATDFVDLFCEPFPGSSWVLPSNFPIESLNSFDVDSKMSYGYLMKHNLISEDPKTWSEMLPSFVYVHLESTYIWDMYHQLFFCDDSHFVLSKINWLLLKSDNYFLPGLFMLSTFENELSRMFPSRETVFHHLSRYLFQPGNSVWELAMKYYHSYVAMANQTVGIQIRDFPWSLMSKEDRFNQIMDCTLKENILPHVTQHSRKTTYLNTDEMGSKAILVISLYKDYYDRMKSYYARSTHVGQHVNVYQPSHEEAQQLKNQSHNEKALAEIVLLSFSDVLVTSAWSTFGYVSYNFAGVKPWILLSSKVSKEVHPPCRRVTTMDPCFHTPPSINCKTKRRSKTKLTGAHIKQCEDVEEGIKLVD
;
A
#
# COMPACT_ATOMS: atom_id res chain seq x y z
N MET A 1 17.29 -20.94 -70.75
CA MET A 1 16.52 -20.37 -71.88
C MET A 1 15.48 -19.41 -71.32
N ILE A 2 15.63 -18.12 -71.65
CA ILE A 2 14.70 -16.98 -71.53
C ILE A 2 14.38 -16.52 -70.08
N THR A 3 15.08 -15.58 -69.41
CA THR A 3 15.30 -14.10 -69.52
C THR A 3 14.10 -13.15 -69.33
N VAL A 4 14.17 -12.33 -68.24
CA VAL A 4 14.01 -10.84 -68.14
C VAL A 4 12.56 -10.31 -68.36
N THR A 5 11.88 -9.52 -67.49
CA THR A 5 12.13 -8.14 -66.99
C THR A 5 10.91 -7.71 -66.13
N LEU A 6 11.08 -6.92 -65.06
CA LEU A 6 10.42 -5.61 -64.82
C LEU A 6 10.51 -5.14 -63.35
N LEU A 7 11.47 -4.22 -63.12
CA LEU A 7 11.41 -3.15 -62.13
C LEU A 7 10.31 -2.15 -62.50
N SER A 8 9.53 -1.65 -61.53
CA SER A 8 9.11 -0.22 -61.41
C SER A 8 8.07 -0.01 -60.29
N PHE A 9 8.06 1.21 -59.74
CA PHE A 9 7.12 1.85 -58.78
C PHE A 9 7.59 2.03 -57.31
N LEU A 10 8.53 2.97 -57.21
CA LEU A 10 8.63 4.16 -56.35
C LEU A 10 8.10 4.24 -54.88
N PRO A 11 8.83 5.00 -54.03
CA PRO A 11 8.48 5.39 -52.67
C PRO A 11 7.59 6.66 -52.64
N TYR A 12 6.73 6.86 -51.63
CA TYR A 12 6.22 8.17 -51.18
C TYR A 12 5.28 7.98 -49.98
N LYS A 13 5.67 8.49 -48.79
CA LYS A 13 4.83 9.10 -47.73
C LYS A 13 5.52 9.02 -46.35
N LEU A 14 6.62 9.77 -46.23
CA LEU A 14 7.06 10.39 -44.98
C LEU A 14 7.01 11.89 -45.24
N ASN A 15 5.89 12.54 -44.90
CA ASN A 15 5.74 13.98 -44.72
C ASN A 15 4.26 14.29 -44.51
N LEU A 16 3.75 14.15 -43.27
CA LEU A 16 2.53 14.84 -42.84
C LEU A 16 2.31 14.84 -41.32
N ILE A 17 3.33 14.96 -40.46
CA ILE A 17 3.12 15.21 -39.00
C ILE A 17 4.17 16.20 -38.45
N CYS A 18 4.48 17.24 -39.21
CA CYS A 18 5.27 18.38 -38.73
C CYS A 18 4.76 19.65 -39.41
N ASN A 19 3.63 20.20 -38.93
CA ASN A 19 3.23 21.61 -39.13
C ASN A 19 1.88 21.94 -38.47
N PHE A 20 1.73 21.67 -37.17
CA PHE A 20 0.59 22.23 -36.40
C PHE A 20 0.97 22.61 -34.97
N ILE A 21 2.13 23.28 -34.81
CA ILE A 21 2.43 24.09 -33.62
C ILE A 21 3.13 25.38 -34.09
N LYS A 22 2.36 26.46 -34.26
CA LYS A 22 2.76 27.85 -34.01
C LYS A 22 1.61 28.83 -34.35
N GLY A 23 1.07 29.49 -33.32
CA GLY A 23 0.66 30.89 -33.43
C GLY A 23 -0.82 31.28 -33.22
N LYS A 24 -1.12 31.73 -31.98
CA LYS A 24 -1.72 33.03 -31.60
C LYS A 24 -3.27 33.24 -31.51
N GLN A 25 -3.70 33.44 -30.24
CA GLN A 25 -4.56 34.47 -29.60
C GLN A 25 -6.10 34.63 -29.82
N ARG A 26 -6.81 34.52 -28.67
CA ARG A 26 -7.94 35.27 -28.05
C ARG A 26 -9.37 35.35 -28.69
N GLU A 27 -10.30 34.65 -28.00
CA GLU A 27 -11.69 34.97 -27.53
C GLU A 27 -12.79 35.54 -28.47
N PRO A 28 -14.09 35.45 -28.10
CA PRO A 28 -14.91 34.32 -27.61
C PRO A 28 -16.21 34.17 -28.45
N ILE A 29 -17.06 33.14 -28.26
CA ILE A 29 -18.55 33.16 -28.47
C ILE A 29 -19.16 31.78 -28.12
N GLU A 30 -20.38 31.89 -27.60
CA GLU A 30 -21.35 30.94 -27.04
C GLU A 30 -21.93 29.84 -27.96
N GLU A 31 -22.48 28.83 -27.25
CA GLU A 31 -23.69 28.02 -27.50
C GLU A 31 -23.84 27.13 -28.76
N GLY A 32 -24.33 25.89 -28.51
CA GLY A 32 -25.08 25.09 -29.48
C GLY A 32 -24.49 23.71 -29.80
N GLY A 33 -25.10 22.65 -29.26
CA GLY A 33 -24.63 21.26 -29.38
C GLY A 33 -24.85 20.58 -30.74
N PHE A 34 -24.10 19.51 -30.97
CA PHE A 34 -24.48 18.45 -31.93
C PHE A 34 -23.86 17.08 -31.57
N GLU A 35 -24.66 16.04 -31.79
CA GLU A 35 -24.50 14.65 -31.35
C GLU A 35 -23.17 13.95 -31.72
N MET A 36 -22.69 13.16 -30.75
CA MET A 36 -21.61 12.18 -30.91
C MET A 36 -22.18 10.82 -31.35
N LYS A 37 -22.46 10.64 -32.64
CA LYS A 37 -23.00 9.37 -33.22
C LYS A 37 -22.17 8.74 -34.35
N LYS A 38 -20.86 9.03 -34.43
CA LYS A 38 -20.01 8.58 -35.54
C LYS A 38 -18.70 7.87 -35.17
N ARG A 39 -18.67 7.11 -34.05
CA ARG A 39 -17.50 6.31 -33.63
C ARG A 39 -17.74 4.80 -33.49
N TRP A 40 -18.86 4.27 -34.01
CA TRP A 40 -19.20 2.85 -33.85
C TRP A 40 -19.11 1.97 -35.12
N SER A 41 -18.80 2.53 -36.31
CA SER A 41 -18.70 1.73 -37.55
C SER A 41 -17.29 1.30 -37.97
N PHE A 42 -16.23 1.63 -37.25
CA PHE A 42 -14.86 1.24 -37.64
C PHE A 42 -14.31 -0.02 -36.94
N MET A 43 -14.99 -0.56 -35.92
CA MET A 43 -14.54 -1.76 -35.20
C MET A 43 -15.10 -3.09 -35.72
N ALA A 44 -15.99 -3.08 -36.73
CA ALA A 44 -16.65 -4.30 -37.22
C ALA A 44 -15.86 -5.10 -38.27
N MET A 45 -14.72 -4.61 -38.76
CA MET A 45 -13.95 -5.26 -39.85
C MET A 45 -12.64 -5.94 -39.41
N ILE A 46 -12.24 -5.87 -38.14
CA ILE A 46 -10.94 -6.40 -37.67
C ILE A 46 -11.05 -7.78 -36.98
N ARG A 47 -12.28 -8.26 -36.71
CA ARG A 47 -12.50 -9.53 -35.98
C ARG A 47 -12.20 -10.85 -36.74
N PRO A 48 -12.32 -10.98 -38.07
CA PRO A 48 -12.04 -12.28 -38.71
C PRO A 48 -10.54 -12.54 -38.96
N LEU A 49 -9.71 -11.50 -39.07
CA LEU A 49 -8.27 -11.64 -39.34
C LEU A 49 -7.46 -12.10 -38.12
N PHE A 50 -7.86 -11.71 -36.91
CA PHE A 50 -7.18 -12.12 -35.68
C PHE A 50 -7.41 -13.60 -35.30
N VAL A 51 -8.58 -14.14 -35.64
CA VAL A 51 -8.93 -15.53 -35.32
C VAL A 51 -8.14 -16.52 -36.19
N VAL A 52 -7.93 -16.21 -37.47
CA VAL A 52 -7.14 -17.06 -38.38
C VAL A 52 -5.66 -17.09 -37.97
N LEU A 53 -5.11 -15.98 -37.48
CA LEU A 53 -3.72 -15.87 -37.02
C LEU A 53 -3.46 -16.63 -35.70
N LEU A 54 -4.46 -16.70 -34.81
CA LEU A 54 -4.37 -17.46 -33.56
C LEU A 54 -4.44 -18.98 -33.78
N VAL A 55 -5.28 -19.43 -34.71
CA VAL A 55 -5.44 -20.87 -35.01
C VAL A 55 -4.20 -21.43 -35.72
N THR A 56 -3.55 -20.66 -36.59
CA THR A 56 -2.32 -21.09 -37.26
C THR A 56 -1.11 -21.13 -36.31
N ALA A 57 -1.03 -20.20 -35.35
CA ALA A 57 0.02 -20.20 -34.33
C ALA A 57 -0.07 -21.40 -33.38
N MET A 58 -1.30 -21.79 -32.99
CA MET A 58 -1.53 -22.96 -32.14
C MET A 58 -1.21 -24.29 -32.86
N ALA A 59 -1.51 -24.39 -34.17
CA ALA A 59 -1.15 -25.56 -34.97
C ALA A 59 0.37 -25.74 -35.10
N CYS A 60 1.14 -24.65 -35.22
CA CYS A 60 2.61 -24.70 -35.23
C CYS A 60 3.21 -25.14 -33.88
N LEU A 61 2.59 -24.77 -32.75
CA LEU A 61 3.06 -25.17 -31.42
C LEU A 61 2.83 -26.66 -31.13
N VAL A 62 1.75 -27.24 -31.66
CA VAL A 62 1.47 -28.68 -31.52
C VAL A 62 2.44 -29.52 -32.36
N LEU A 63 2.83 -29.05 -33.55
CA LEU A 63 3.78 -29.75 -34.43
C LEU A 63 5.24 -29.70 -33.94
N LEU A 64 5.58 -28.79 -33.03
CA LEU A 64 6.93 -28.65 -32.47
C LEU A 64 7.16 -29.44 -31.17
N SER A 65 6.15 -30.14 -30.64
CA SER A 65 6.22 -30.82 -29.34
C SER A 65 6.28 -32.36 -29.39
N SER A 66 6.39 -32.97 -30.57
CA SER A 66 6.51 -34.42 -30.68
C SER A 66 7.96 -34.88 -30.92
N ASN A 67 8.67 -35.27 -29.86
CA ASN A 67 9.58 -36.42 -29.90
C ASN A 67 9.79 -37.07 -28.50
N PRO A 68 10.01 -38.40 -28.40
CA PRO A 68 9.75 -39.18 -27.19
C PRO A 68 10.96 -39.52 -26.29
N GLN A 69 10.66 -39.61 -24.98
CA GLN A 69 11.18 -40.45 -23.87
C GLN A 69 12.70 -40.69 -23.65
N SER A 70 13.13 -40.48 -22.39
CA SER A 70 13.70 -41.54 -21.53
C SER A 70 13.66 -41.17 -20.05
N ALA A 71 13.19 -42.11 -19.21
CA ALA A 71 13.11 -41.99 -17.75
C ALA A 71 14.39 -42.53 -17.07
N PRO A 72 14.76 -42.05 -15.86
CA PRO A 72 16.00 -42.42 -15.18
C PRO A 72 15.85 -43.66 -14.28
N PRO A 73 16.94 -44.35 -13.91
CA PRO A 73 16.87 -45.42 -12.92
C PRO A 73 16.87 -44.86 -11.49
N ALA A 74 16.05 -45.47 -10.65
CA ALA A 74 15.99 -45.27 -9.21
C ALA A 74 17.29 -45.68 -8.50
N ARG A 75 17.73 -44.90 -7.52
CA ARG A 75 18.73 -45.33 -6.53
C ARG A 75 18.30 -44.85 -5.15
N ALA A 76 18.21 -45.81 -4.24
CA ALA A 76 17.90 -45.63 -2.84
C ALA A 76 19.16 -45.24 -2.04
N SER A 77 18.99 -44.33 -1.07
CA SER A 77 19.87 -44.15 0.10
C SER A 77 19.15 -43.20 1.07
N SER A 78 18.46 -43.75 2.07
CA SER A 78 18.90 -43.86 3.48
C SER A 78 18.92 -42.51 4.22
N GLN A 79 17.92 -42.36 5.09
CA GLN A 79 17.79 -41.32 6.11
C GLN A 79 18.93 -41.42 7.14
N THR A 80 19.43 -40.26 7.57
CA THR A 80 19.99 -40.07 8.92
C THR A 80 19.57 -38.67 9.38
N GLU A 81 18.64 -38.65 10.32
CA GLU A 81 18.30 -37.52 11.18
C GLU A 81 19.48 -37.22 12.12
N THR A 82 19.80 -35.94 12.28
CA THR A 82 20.55 -35.45 13.43
C THR A 82 19.86 -34.20 13.95
N ASP A 83 19.02 -34.39 14.97
CA ASP A 83 18.48 -33.34 15.82
C ASP A 83 19.59 -32.75 16.70
N GLY A 84 19.80 -31.43 16.58
CA GLY A 84 20.71 -30.65 17.40
C GLY A 84 19.95 -29.60 18.21
N TYR A 85 19.32 -30.02 19.30
CA TYR A 85 18.68 -29.14 20.28
C TYR A 85 19.75 -28.52 21.19
N TYR A 86 20.10 -27.25 20.96
CA TYR A 86 20.93 -26.47 21.90
C TYR A 86 20.03 -25.70 22.88
N LYS A 87 20.01 -26.21 24.11
CA LYS A 87 19.39 -25.62 25.29
C LYS A 87 20.39 -24.63 25.93
N HIS A 88 20.02 -23.36 26.05
CA HIS A 88 20.73 -22.39 26.90
C HIS A 88 19.84 -22.00 28.08
N ASP A 89 20.22 -22.45 29.27
CA ASP A 89 19.62 -22.06 30.55
C ASP A 89 20.27 -20.77 31.09
N GLY A 90 19.43 -19.85 31.57
CA GLY A 90 19.63 -19.08 32.81
C GLY A 90 20.30 -17.69 32.74
N VAL A 91 19.51 -16.60 32.63
CA VAL A 91 19.85 -15.26 33.18
C VAL A 91 18.59 -14.48 33.65
N SER A 92 18.57 -14.17 34.95
CA SER A 92 17.86 -13.12 35.74
C SER A 92 16.43 -12.64 35.38
N ASN A 93 15.57 -12.59 36.41
CA ASN A 93 14.19 -12.06 36.44
C ASN A 93 14.03 -10.54 36.17
N GLN A 94 15.09 -9.85 35.74
CA GLN A 94 15.04 -8.47 35.24
C GLN A 94 14.98 -8.43 33.70
N SER A 95 15.34 -9.53 33.02
CA SER A 95 15.32 -9.67 31.56
C SER A 95 13.95 -10.10 31.01
N THR A 96 13.12 -10.73 31.83
CA THR A 96 11.81 -11.27 31.42
C THR A 96 10.77 -10.16 31.21
N THR A 97 10.78 -9.12 32.03
CA THR A 97 9.90 -7.95 31.91
C THR A 97 10.22 -7.12 30.67
N SER A 98 11.50 -6.79 30.45
CA SER A 98 11.92 -6.03 29.26
C SER A 98 11.66 -6.80 27.97
N ARG A 99 11.95 -8.12 27.97
CA ARG A 99 11.68 -8.98 26.80
C ARG A 99 10.18 -9.10 26.51
N SER A 100 9.33 -9.17 27.53
CA SER A 100 7.88 -9.17 27.38
C SER A 100 7.33 -7.86 26.84
N GLU A 101 7.88 -6.71 27.28
CA GLU A 101 7.47 -5.38 26.81
C GLU A 101 7.86 -5.15 25.35
N ASP A 102 9.04 -5.61 24.94
CA ASP A 102 9.52 -5.54 23.56
C ASP A 102 8.69 -6.43 22.61
N MET A 103 8.31 -7.63 23.04
CA MET A 103 7.45 -8.55 22.25
C MET A 103 6.05 -7.99 22.00
N LEU A 104 5.48 -7.26 22.97
CA LEU A 104 4.16 -6.65 22.85
C LEU A 104 4.19 -5.21 22.28
N LEU A 105 5.36 -4.77 21.80
CA LEU A 105 5.60 -3.47 21.19
C LEU A 105 5.17 -2.31 22.10
N GLY A 106 5.56 -2.35 23.38
CA GLY A 106 5.15 -1.36 24.38
C GLY A 106 3.66 -1.46 24.73
N SER A 107 3.15 -2.68 24.91
CA SER A 107 1.74 -3.00 25.17
C SER A 107 0.76 -2.66 24.05
N LEU A 108 1.24 -2.30 22.86
CA LEU A 108 0.41 -2.09 21.68
C LEU A 108 -0.39 -3.36 21.35
N LEU A 109 0.24 -4.54 21.44
CA LEU A 109 -0.37 -5.83 21.21
C LEU A 109 -0.92 -6.42 22.52
N SER A 110 -2.15 -6.97 22.48
CA SER A 110 -2.69 -7.77 23.59
C SER A 110 -1.96 -9.12 23.70
N PRO A 111 -1.65 -9.65 24.89
CA PRO A 111 -1.07 -10.98 25.07
C PRO A 111 -2.06 -12.14 24.85
N ASP A 112 -3.34 -11.85 24.61
CA ASP A 112 -4.43 -12.85 24.65
C ASP A 112 -4.55 -13.73 23.38
N LEU A 113 -3.62 -13.61 22.42
CA LEU A 113 -3.60 -14.41 21.19
C LEU A 113 -2.54 -15.51 21.27
N ASP A 114 -2.88 -16.71 20.81
CA ASP A 114 -1.97 -17.86 20.82
C ASP A 114 -0.74 -17.62 19.92
N GLU A 115 0.47 -17.90 20.44
CA GLU A 115 1.73 -17.67 19.73
C GLU A 115 1.90 -18.56 18.49
N HIS A 116 1.46 -19.81 18.56
CA HIS A 116 1.57 -20.75 17.44
C HIS A 116 0.64 -20.38 16.28
N SER A 117 -0.53 -19.80 16.59
CA SER A 117 -1.49 -19.33 15.59
C SER A 117 -0.96 -18.18 14.71
N CYS A 118 -0.02 -17.37 15.22
CA CYS A 118 0.57 -16.26 14.48
C CYS A 118 1.97 -15.92 15.00
N MET A 119 2.99 -16.53 14.39
CA MET A 119 4.39 -16.41 14.84
C MET A 119 4.91 -14.98 14.73
N SER A 120 4.57 -14.29 13.65
CA SER A 120 5.04 -12.92 13.35
C SER A 120 4.68 -11.93 14.46
N ARG A 121 3.56 -12.15 15.14
CA ARG A 121 3.00 -11.28 16.18
C ARG A 121 3.95 -11.06 17.34
N TYR A 122 4.64 -12.12 17.76
CA TYR A 122 5.54 -12.08 18.92
C TYR A 122 7.01 -12.12 18.53
N GLN A 123 7.33 -12.68 17.35
CA GLN A 123 8.71 -12.79 16.88
C GLN A 123 9.20 -11.55 16.13
N SER A 124 8.31 -10.70 15.59
CA SER A 124 8.73 -9.55 14.79
C SER A 124 9.61 -8.56 15.53
N GLY A 125 9.43 -8.42 16.85
CA GLY A 125 10.30 -7.61 17.71
C GLY A 125 11.75 -8.09 17.77
N LEU A 126 12.04 -9.37 17.47
CA LEU A 126 13.39 -9.92 17.46
C LEU A 126 14.23 -9.48 16.25
N TYR A 127 13.56 -9.09 15.16
CA TYR A 127 14.19 -8.75 13.89
C TYR A 127 14.20 -7.25 13.60
N ARG A 128 13.38 -6.49 14.32
CA ARG A 128 13.32 -5.02 14.21
C ARG A 128 14.19 -4.39 15.27
N LYS A 129 14.77 -3.24 14.92
CA LYS A 129 15.30 -2.34 15.94
C LYS A 129 14.17 -1.87 16.85
N THR A 130 14.49 -1.67 18.12
CA THR A 130 13.57 -1.03 19.08
C THR A 130 13.12 0.31 18.51
N SER A 131 11.81 0.47 18.33
CA SER A 131 11.24 1.72 17.83
C SER A 131 11.38 2.80 18.92
N PRO A 132 11.84 4.01 18.58
CA PRO A 132 11.83 5.13 19.52
C PRO A 132 10.41 5.67 19.76
N HIS A 133 9.43 5.20 18.99
CA HIS A 133 8.05 5.65 19.05
C HIS A 133 7.24 4.71 19.94
N ASN A 134 7.05 5.11 21.21
CA ASN A 134 6.20 4.39 22.15
C ASN A 134 4.73 4.81 21.99
N PRO A 135 3.78 3.86 21.98
CA PRO A 135 2.37 4.21 21.95
C PRO A 135 1.97 4.94 23.23
N SER A 136 1.03 5.88 23.14
CA SER A 136 0.47 6.51 24.33
C SER A 136 -0.34 5.51 25.16
N THR A 137 -0.35 5.67 26.47
CA THR A 137 -1.20 4.86 27.36
C THR A 137 -2.68 4.99 27.00
N TYR A 138 -3.10 6.15 26.49
CA TYR A 138 -4.45 6.39 26.02
C TYR A 138 -4.79 5.56 24.78
N LEU A 139 -3.89 5.51 23.79
CA LEU A 139 -4.05 4.65 22.61
C LEU A 139 -4.15 3.18 23.02
N VAL A 140 -3.26 2.70 23.91
CA VAL A 140 -3.31 1.32 24.40
C VAL A 140 -4.67 1.03 25.04
N SER A 141 -5.17 1.90 25.93
CA SER A 141 -6.50 1.73 26.53
C SER A 141 -7.62 1.76 25.48
N LYS A 142 -7.53 2.63 24.47
CA LYS A 142 -8.50 2.71 23.37
C LYS A 142 -8.55 1.41 22.57
N LEU A 143 -7.39 0.79 22.29
CA LEU A 143 -7.29 -0.49 21.59
C LEU A 143 -7.89 -1.63 22.41
N ARG A 144 -7.60 -1.72 23.73
CA ARG A 144 -8.22 -2.73 24.60
C ARG A 144 -9.75 -2.58 24.66
N ASN A 145 -10.24 -1.34 24.75
CA ASN A 145 -11.68 -1.07 24.70
C ASN A 145 -12.30 -1.46 23.35
N TYR A 146 -11.57 -1.23 22.25
CA TYR A 146 -11.98 -1.65 20.93
C TYR A 146 -12.05 -3.16 20.79
N GLU A 147 -11.06 -3.91 21.30
CA GLU A 147 -11.07 -5.38 21.33
C GLU A 147 -12.31 -5.90 22.09
N ALA A 148 -12.65 -5.29 23.23
CA ALA A 148 -13.87 -5.64 23.97
C ALA A 148 -15.16 -5.33 23.19
N LEU A 149 -15.22 -4.18 22.50
CA LEU A 149 -16.32 -3.83 21.60
C LEU A 149 -16.45 -4.87 20.48
N HIS A 150 -15.34 -5.21 19.83
CA HIS A 150 -15.30 -6.14 18.72
C HIS A 150 -15.68 -7.56 19.16
N LYS A 151 -15.26 -8.01 20.34
CA LYS A 151 -15.69 -9.31 20.91
C LYS A 151 -17.20 -9.35 21.18
N ARG A 152 -17.79 -8.22 21.57
CA ARG A 152 -19.22 -8.11 21.91
C ARG A 152 -20.13 -7.94 20.69
N CYS A 153 -19.69 -7.17 19.70
CA CYS A 153 -20.45 -6.79 18.52
C CYS A 153 -19.95 -7.43 17.21
N GLY A 154 -18.91 -8.24 17.26
CA GLY A 154 -18.28 -8.83 16.08
C GLY A 154 -19.13 -9.91 15.40
N PRO A 155 -18.66 -10.44 14.26
CA PRO A 155 -19.33 -11.48 13.51
C PRO A 155 -19.84 -12.64 14.36
N ASN A 156 -21.03 -13.16 14.00
CA ASN A 156 -21.69 -14.31 14.64
C ASN A 156 -22.12 -14.13 16.10
N THR A 157 -21.98 -12.93 16.68
CA THR A 157 -22.52 -12.62 18.02
C THR A 157 -24.04 -12.36 17.97
N LEU A 158 -24.71 -12.43 19.12
CA LEU A 158 -26.15 -12.10 19.24
C LEU A 158 -26.44 -10.67 18.75
N LEU A 159 -25.58 -9.71 19.14
CA LEU A 159 -25.75 -8.31 18.77
C LEU A 159 -25.48 -8.07 17.28
N TYR A 160 -24.47 -8.72 16.70
CA TYR A 160 -24.25 -8.69 15.26
C TYR A 160 -25.46 -9.21 14.48
N ASN A 161 -25.99 -10.37 14.86
CA ASN A 161 -27.16 -10.95 14.19
C ASN A 161 -28.36 -10.00 14.28
N LYS A 162 -28.60 -9.37 15.44
CA LYS A 162 -29.65 -8.35 15.61
C LYS A 162 -29.43 -7.14 14.69
N SER A 163 -28.21 -6.64 14.58
CA SER A 163 -27.87 -5.53 13.68
C SER A 163 -28.03 -5.90 12.19
N VAL A 164 -27.74 -7.15 11.82
CA VAL A 164 -27.95 -7.66 10.44
C VAL A 164 -29.44 -7.79 10.12
N GLU A 165 -30.28 -8.21 11.07
CA GLU A 165 -31.74 -8.20 10.87
C GLU A 165 -32.27 -6.78 10.67
N GLN A 166 -31.79 -5.82 11.47
CA GLN A 166 -32.16 -4.41 11.31
C GLN A 166 -31.65 -3.82 9.99
N LEU A 167 -30.51 -4.28 9.45
CA LEU A 167 -30.03 -3.81 8.15
C LEU A 167 -31.09 -4.02 7.03
N ARG A 168 -31.90 -5.09 7.13
CA ARG A 168 -32.97 -5.42 6.19
C ARG A 168 -34.21 -4.52 6.28
N THR A 169 -34.35 -3.72 7.34
CA THR A 169 -35.50 -2.81 7.53
C THR A 169 -35.33 -1.46 6.82
N ASN A 170 -34.24 -1.26 6.06
CA ASN A 170 -33.90 -0.07 5.27
C ASN A 170 -33.72 1.26 6.04
N HIS A 171 -34.04 1.32 7.33
CA HIS A 171 -33.94 2.52 8.15
C HIS A 171 -33.00 2.29 9.33
N SER A 172 -32.17 3.28 9.67
CA SER A 172 -31.33 3.26 10.87
C SER A 172 -32.17 3.40 12.16
N THR A 173 -31.57 3.09 13.31
CA THR A 173 -32.25 3.20 14.61
C THR A 173 -31.26 3.41 15.76
N ASP A 174 -31.70 4.18 16.75
CA ASP A 174 -30.96 4.41 18.00
C ASP A 174 -31.09 3.23 18.99
N GLN A 175 -31.92 2.23 18.68
CA GLN A 175 -32.12 1.04 19.54
C GLN A 175 -30.98 0.02 19.44
N LEU A 176 -30.03 0.20 18.52
CA LEU A 176 -28.89 -0.69 18.35
C LEU A 176 -27.71 -0.23 19.19
N GLU A 177 -27.06 -1.18 19.85
CA GLU A 177 -25.83 -0.95 20.62
C GLU A 177 -24.56 -0.95 19.77
N CYS A 178 -24.64 -1.51 18.55
CA CYS A 178 -23.49 -1.75 17.69
C CYS A 178 -23.67 -1.05 16.35
N ASN A 179 -22.67 -0.28 15.97
CA ASN A 179 -22.54 0.38 14.68
C ASN A 179 -21.31 -0.17 13.95
N TYR A 180 -21.34 -0.18 12.63
CA TYR A 180 -20.35 -0.88 11.81
C TYR A 180 -19.79 0.02 10.72
N VAL A 181 -18.55 -0.26 10.36
CA VAL A 181 -17.93 0.20 9.12
C VAL A 181 -17.30 -1.00 8.42
N ILE A 182 -17.72 -1.23 7.18
CA ILE A 182 -17.22 -2.29 6.32
C ILE A 182 -16.20 -1.67 5.38
N TRP A 183 -14.97 -2.15 5.43
CA TRP A 183 -13.92 -1.77 4.49
C TRP A 183 -13.96 -2.70 3.28
N THR A 184 -13.92 -2.11 2.08
CA THR A 184 -13.87 -2.85 0.81
C THR A 184 -12.50 -2.72 0.15
N PRO A 185 -11.84 -3.83 -0.24
CA PRO A 185 -10.49 -3.83 -0.78
C PRO A 185 -10.45 -3.17 -2.17
N LEU A 186 -9.54 -2.20 -2.34
CA LEU A 186 -9.29 -1.55 -3.62
C LEU A 186 -7.80 -1.29 -3.85
N GLY A 187 -7.37 -1.38 -5.11
CA GLY A 187 -5.99 -1.15 -5.50
C GLY A 187 -5.04 -2.31 -5.15
N GLY A 188 -3.73 -2.02 -5.20
CA GLY A 188 -2.68 -2.96 -4.80
C GLY A 188 -2.51 -3.08 -3.29
N LEU A 189 -1.71 -4.04 -2.84
CA LEU A 189 -1.52 -4.35 -1.41
C LEU A 189 -1.18 -3.12 -0.55
N GLY A 190 -0.26 -2.26 -1.01
CA GLY A 190 0.09 -1.03 -0.29
C GLY A 190 -1.10 -0.08 -0.08
N ASN A 191 -1.94 0.11 -1.10
CA ASN A 191 -3.16 0.92 -0.97
C ASN A 191 -4.12 0.30 0.03
N ARG A 192 -4.31 -1.02 -0.04
CA ARG A 192 -5.22 -1.75 0.85
C ARG A 192 -4.81 -1.63 2.31
N MET A 193 -3.52 -1.79 2.62
CA MET A 193 -3.01 -1.64 3.99
C MET A 193 -3.19 -0.21 4.51
N LEU A 194 -2.91 0.80 3.68
CA LEU A 194 -3.09 2.21 4.04
C LEU A 194 -4.56 2.57 4.28
N THR A 195 -5.47 2.13 3.40
CA THR A 195 -6.89 2.46 3.50
C THR A 195 -7.56 1.68 4.63
N LEU A 196 -7.17 0.42 4.86
CA LEU A 196 -7.68 -0.37 5.97
C LEU A 196 -7.27 0.23 7.33
N ALA A 197 -6.03 0.69 7.48
CA ALA A 197 -5.62 1.41 8.69
C ALA A 197 -6.35 2.76 8.86
N SER A 198 -6.60 3.47 7.75
CA SER A 198 -7.37 4.72 7.75
C SER A 198 -8.81 4.47 8.21
N THR A 199 -9.45 3.40 7.71
CA THR A 199 -10.79 2.99 8.11
C THR A 199 -10.83 2.49 9.55
N PHE A 200 -9.79 1.80 10.01
CA PHE A 200 -9.67 1.39 11.41
C PHE A 200 -9.56 2.60 12.35
N LEU A 201 -8.78 3.63 12.00
CA LEU A 201 -8.75 4.86 12.80
C LEU A 201 -10.15 5.49 12.85
N TYR A 202 -10.83 5.57 11.72
CA TYR A 202 -12.20 6.07 11.68
C TYR A 202 -13.15 5.26 12.56
N ALA A 203 -12.99 3.93 12.60
CA ALA A 203 -13.74 3.04 13.49
C ALA A 203 -13.46 3.34 14.97
N LEU A 204 -12.21 3.57 15.36
CA LEU A 204 -11.81 3.97 16.73
C LEU A 204 -12.42 5.32 17.13
N LEU A 205 -12.44 6.29 16.21
CA LEU A 205 -12.98 7.64 16.45
C LEU A 205 -14.50 7.64 16.58
N THR A 206 -15.19 6.76 15.86
CA THR A 206 -16.66 6.73 15.78
C THR A 206 -17.30 5.60 16.59
N GLY A 207 -16.50 4.81 17.32
CA GLY A 207 -17.00 3.69 18.13
C GLY A 207 -17.66 2.59 17.30
N ARG A 208 -17.19 2.38 16.06
CA ARG A 208 -17.74 1.37 15.13
C ARG A 208 -16.91 0.11 15.14
N VAL A 209 -17.56 -1.03 14.92
CA VAL A 209 -16.88 -2.29 14.60
C VAL A 209 -16.39 -2.25 13.15
N LEU A 210 -15.13 -2.59 12.93
CA LEU A 210 -14.54 -2.71 11.59
C LEU A 210 -14.79 -4.13 11.08
N LEU A 211 -15.35 -4.25 9.90
CA LEU A 211 -15.44 -5.53 9.18
C LEU A 211 -14.73 -5.41 7.85
N VAL A 212 -13.98 -6.45 7.48
CA VAL A 212 -13.15 -6.50 6.28
C VAL A 212 -13.85 -7.34 5.23
N ASP A 213 -14.25 -6.73 4.11
CA ASP A 213 -14.71 -7.48 2.93
C ASP A 213 -13.53 -8.28 2.36
N HIS A 214 -13.63 -9.59 2.50
CA HIS A 214 -12.51 -10.49 2.35
C HIS A 214 -12.42 -10.97 0.92
N ALA A 215 -11.74 -10.19 0.08
CA ALA A 215 -11.37 -10.65 -1.26
C ALA A 215 -10.45 -11.87 -1.16
N THR A 216 -10.61 -12.83 -2.07
CA THR A 216 -9.86 -14.10 -2.07
C THR A 216 -8.34 -13.93 -2.08
N ASP A 217 -7.84 -12.82 -2.59
CA ASP A 217 -6.41 -12.50 -2.66
C ASP A 217 -5.87 -11.78 -1.41
N PHE A 218 -6.71 -11.54 -0.42
CA PHE A 218 -6.37 -10.96 0.88
C PHE A 218 -6.42 -11.99 2.03
N VAL A 219 -7.03 -13.15 1.76
CA VAL A 219 -7.09 -14.32 2.65
C VAL A 219 -5.67 -14.75 3.04
N ASP A 220 -5.49 -15.05 4.33
CA ASP A 220 -4.25 -15.59 4.93
C ASP A 220 -3.02 -14.68 4.87
N LEU A 221 -3.13 -13.47 4.29
CA LEU A 221 -2.02 -12.50 4.30
C LEU A 221 -1.71 -12.01 5.71
N PHE A 222 -2.74 -11.84 6.53
CA PHE A 222 -2.65 -11.30 7.89
C PHE A 222 -3.35 -12.20 8.88
N CYS A 223 -2.79 -12.30 10.09
CA CYS A 223 -3.44 -12.93 11.22
C CYS A 223 -4.63 -12.10 11.72
N GLU A 224 -5.50 -12.71 12.53
CA GLU A 224 -6.56 -12.00 13.24
C GLU A 224 -5.98 -10.97 14.23
N PRO A 225 -6.33 -9.68 14.11
CA PRO A 225 -5.75 -8.64 14.97
C PRO A 225 -6.44 -8.54 16.33
N PHE A 226 -7.71 -8.97 16.46
CA PHE A 226 -8.55 -8.75 17.63
C PHE A 226 -8.75 -10.07 18.42
N PRO A 227 -8.28 -10.16 19.68
CA PRO A 227 -8.40 -11.38 20.47
C PRO A 227 -9.86 -11.84 20.65
N GLY A 228 -10.13 -13.11 20.36
CA GLY A 228 -11.43 -13.74 20.58
C GLY A 228 -12.55 -13.29 19.63
N SER A 229 -12.22 -12.69 18.49
CA SER A 229 -13.16 -12.34 17.42
C SER A 229 -12.48 -12.46 16.05
N SER A 230 -13.26 -12.43 14.98
CA SER A 230 -12.75 -12.26 13.61
C SER A 230 -13.16 -10.91 13.04
N TRP A 231 -12.25 -10.21 12.38
CA TRP A 231 -12.57 -8.97 11.62
C TRP A 231 -13.17 -9.25 10.23
N VAL A 232 -13.21 -10.52 9.80
CA VAL A 232 -13.68 -10.91 8.46
C VAL A 232 -15.19 -10.74 8.37
N LEU A 233 -15.65 -10.09 7.30
CA LEU A 233 -17.07 -9.99 7.00
C LEU A 233 -17.64 -11.38 6.65
N PRO A 234 -18.71 -11.85 7.33
CA PRO A 234 -19.34 -13.14 7.01
C PRO A 234 -19.86 -13.21 5.57
N SER A 235 -19.70 -14.37 4.93
CA SER A 235 -20.12 -14.61 3.54
C SER A 235 -21.64 -14.54 3.34
N ASN A 236 -22.43 -14.64 4.41
CA ASN A 236 -23.89 -14.52 4.40
C ASN A 236 -24.38 -13.09 4.67
N PHE A 237 -23.50 -12.08 4.61
CA PHE A 237 -23.87 -10.68 4.76
C PHE A 237 -24.90 -10.27 3.66
N PRO A 238 -25.98 -9.56 4.01
CA PRO A 238 -27.14 -9.40 3.11
C PRO A 238 -26.93 -8.40 1.95
N ILE A 239 -25.90 -7.57 1.98
CA ILE A 239 -25.59 -6.67 0.86
C ILE A 239 -24.68 -7.41 -0.11
N GLU A 240 -25.25 -7.81 -1.24
CA GLU A 240 -24.50 -8.44 -2.31
C GLU A 240 -23.61 -7.44 -3.05
N SER A 241 -22.56 -7.95 -3.70
CA SER A 241 -21.72 -7.19 -4.64
C SER A 241 -21.13 -5.91 -4.05
N LEU A 242 -20.55 -5.95 -2.84
CA LEU A 242 -19.88 -4.78 -2.22
C LEU A 242 -18.85 -4.08 -3.13
N ASN A 243 -18.24 -4.83 -4.04
CA ASN A 243 -17.29 -4.29 -5.02
C ASN A 243 -17.94 -3.51 -6.19
N SER A 244 -19.26 -3.61 -6.39
CA SER A 244 -19.95 -2.91 -7.48
C SER A 244 -20.32 -1.47 -7.14
N PHE A 245 -20.17 -1.04 -5.89
CA PHE A 245 -20.41 0.35 -5.51
C PHE A 245 -19.35 1.28 -6.13
N ASP A 246 -19.82 2.40 -6.66
CA ASP A 246 -19.08 3.40 -7.42
C ASP A 246 -19.59 4.84 -7.16
N VAL A 247 -18.98 5.82 -7.82
CA VAL A 247 -19.28 7.25 -7.63
C VAL A 247 -20.76 7.63 -7.86
N ASP A 248 -21.47 6.87 -8.70
CA ASP A 248 -22.86 7.15 -9.11
C ASP A 248 -23.89 6.34 -8.32
N SER A 249 -23.43 5.50 -7.40
CA SER A 249 -24.29 4.65 -6.58
C SER A 249 -25.27 5.48 -5.75
N LYS A 250 -26.57 5.19 -5.87
CA LYS A 250 -27.66 5.96 -5.23
C LYS A 250 -27.61 5.96 -3.70
N MET A 251 -27.02 4.91 -3.12
CA MET A 251 -26.82 4.77 -1.67
C MET A 251 -25.55 5.48 -1.19
N SER A 252 -24.79 6.14 -2.07
CA SER A 252 -23.62 6.88 -1.66
C SER A 252 -23.98 8.14 -0.89
N TYR A 253 -23.20 8.46 0.14
CA TYR A 253 -23.42 9.65 0.97
C TYR A 253 -23.46 10.92 0.12
N GLY A 254 -22.50 11.08 -0.81
CA GLY A 254 -22.48 12.22 -1.72
C GLY A 254 -23.71 12.29 -2.63
N TYR A 255 -24.21 11.17 -3.14
CA TYR A 255 -25.45 11.16 -3.94
C TYR A 255 -26.67 11.60 -3.12
N LEU A 256 -26.81 11.06 -1.90
CA LEU A 256 -27.92 11.38 -1.00
C LEU A 256 -27.90 12.87 -0.62
N MET A 257 -26.72 13.42 -0.34
CA MET A 257 -26.52 14.84 -0.08
C MET A 257 -26.86 15.70 -1.29
N LYS A 258 -26.36 15.35 -2.48
CA LYS A 258 -26.57 16.07 -3.74
C LYS A 258 -28.05 16.21 -4.10
N HIS A 259 -28.86 15.22 -3.77
CA HIS A 259 -30.29 15.18 -4.08
C HIS A 259 -31.18 15.56 -2.89
N ASN A 260 -30.60 16.06 -1.79
CA ASN A 260 -31.32 16.43 -0.56
C ASN A 260 -32.18 15.29 0.02
N LEU A 261 -31.74 14.04 -0.14
CA LEU A 261 -32.40 12.86 0.42
C LEU A 261 -32.04 12.64 1.89
N ILE A 262 -30.93 13.21 2.33
CA ILE A 262 -30.52 13.32 3.73
C ILE A 262 -30.14 14.77 4.01
N SER A 263 -30.21 15.17 5.27
CA SER A 263 -29.87 16.52 5.73
C SER A 263 -28.90 16.46 6.90
N GLU A 264 -27.97 17.41 6.96
CA GLU A 264 -27.06 17.63 8.09
C GLU A 264 -27.73 18.36 9.27
N ASP A 265 -29.06 18.35 9.35
CA ASP A 265 -29.80 18.89 10.50
C ASP A 265 -29.57 17.98 11.73
N PRO A 266 -29.04 18.51 12.84
CA PRO A 266 -28.89 17.75 14.09
C PRO A 266 -30.20 17.12 14.60
N LYS A 267 -31.35 17.69 14.23
CA LYS A 267 -32.69 17.16 14.56
C LYS A 267 -33.10 15.97 13.70
N THR A 268 -32.31 15.56 12.72
CA THR A 268 -32.60 14.36 11.90
C THR A 268 -32.57 13.12 12.78
N TRP A 269 -33.66 12.36 12.78
CA TRP A 269 -33.81 11.14 13.58
C TRP A 269 -33.19 9.96 12.84
N SER A 270 -32.67 8.98 13.56
CA SER A 270 -32.02 7.81 12.95
C SER A 270 -32.99 7.01 12.06
N GLU A 271 -34.27 6.96 12.42
CA GLU A 271 -35.33 6.29 11.64
C GLU A 271 -35.59 6.96 10.28
N MET A 272 -35.21 8.23 10.11
CA MET A 272 -35.32 8.95 8.84
C MET A 272 -34.14 8.66 7.90
N LEU A 273 -33.08 8.06 8.41
CA LEU A 273 -31.86 7.77 7.67
C LEU A 273 -31.88 6.33 7.16
N PRO A 274 -31.21 6.05 6.02
CA PRO A 274 -31.08 4.69 5.53
C PRO A 274 -30.32 3.82 6.53
N SER A 275 -30.58 2.50 6.54
CA SER A 275 -29.88 1.54 7.41
C SER A 275 -28.38 1.47 7.11
N PHE A 276 -28.00 1.73 5.86
CA PHE A 276 -26.61 1.85 5.43
C PHE A 276 -26.38 2.99 4.43
N VAL A 277 -25.15 3.49 4.38
CA VAL A 277 -24.68 4.36 3.28
C VAL A 277 -23.32 3.92 2.77
N TYR A 278 -23.09 4.18 1.49
CA TYR A 278 -21.79 3.99 0.85
C TYR A 278 -20.95 5.28 0.89
N VAL A 279 -19.74 5.19 1.42
CA VAL A 279 -18.76 6.26 1.53
C VAL A 279 -17.72 6.05 0.42
N HIS A 280 -17.89 6.79 -0.67
CA HIS A 280 -17.01 6.74 -1.83
C HIS A 280 -15.79 7.65 -1.62
N LEU A 281 -14.63 7.05 -1.37
CA LEU A 281 -13.34 7.74 -1.19
C LEU A 281 -12.26 7.19 -2.13
N GLU A 282 -12.66 6.56 -3.23
CA GLU A 282 -11.74 6.28 -4.33
C GLU A 282 -11.27 7.60 -4.95
N SER A 283 -10.10 7.65 -5.57
CA SER A 283 -9.48 8.87 -6.12
C SER A 283 -10.41 9.72 -7.01
N THR A 284 -11.44 9.13 -7.60
CA THR A 284 -12.51 9.81 -8.35
C THR A 284 -13.47 10.66 -7.52
N TYR A 285 -13.48 10.53 -6.20
CA TYR A 285 -14.37 11.31 -5.33
C TYR A 285 -14.17 12.83 -5.46
N ILE A 286 -12.98 13.28 -5.88
CA ILE A 286 -12.69 14.70 -6.09
C ILE A 286 -13.53 15.32 -7.23
N TRP A 287 -14.04 14.51 -8.16
CA TRP A 287 -14.81 14.99 -9.31
C TRP A 287 -16.22 15.43 -8.92
N ASP A 288 -16.81 14.83 -7.88
CA ASP A 288 -18.09 15.26 -7.32
C ASP A 288 -17.89 15.80 -5.89
N MET A 289 -18.12 17.11 -5.73
CA MET A 289 -17.85 17.79 -4.46
C MET A 289 -18.67 17.25 -3.29
N TYR A 290 -19.82 16.60 -3.53
CA TYR A 290 -20.65 16.07 -2.45
C TYR A 290 -20.00 14.87 -1.75
N HIS A 291 -19.17 14.08 -2.43
CA HIS A 291 -18.40 13.02 -1.78
C HIS A 291 -17.30 13.57 -0.86
N GLN A 292 -16.78 14.76 -1.16
CA GLN A 292 -15.76 15.42 -0.34
C GLN A 292 -16.32 15.92 1.01
N LEU A 293 -17.65 16.02 1.15
CA LEU A 293 -18.30 16.41 2.41
C LEU A 293 -17.99 15.43 3.55
N PHE A 294 -17.59 14.19 3.25
CA PHE A 294 -17.07 13.27 4.27
C PHE A 294 -15.96 13.91 5.14
N PHE A 295 -15.18 14.86 4.61
CA PHE A 295 -14.15 15.57 5.36
C PHE A 295 -14.64 16.89 5.99
N CYS A 296 -15.93 16.96 6.36
CA CYS A 296 -16.55 18.07 7.06
C CYS A 296 -17.21 17.62 8.37
N ASP A 297 -17.04 18.40 9.43
CA ASP A 297 -17.60 18.10 10.77
C ASP A 297 -19.12 17.83 10.73
N ASP A 298 -19.87 18.64 9.98
CA ASP A 298 -21.33 18.53 9.88
C ASP A 298 -21.79 17.15 9.37
N SER A 299 -21.04 16.55 8.44
CA SER A 299 -21.35 15.23 7.89
C SER A 299 -21.23 14.13 8.94
N HIS A 300 -20.37 14.28 9.94
CA HIS A 300 -20.20 13.28 10.98
C HIS A 300 -21.34 13.26 12.01
N PHE A 301 -22.12 14.33 12.16
CA PHE A 301 -23.36 14.28 12.94
C PHE A 301 -24.36 13.30 12.33
N VAL A 302 -24.51 13.32 10.99
CA VAL A 302 -25.42 12.40 10.28
C VAL A 302 -24.83 11.00 10.20
N LEU A 303 -23.56 10.89 9.79
CA LEU A 303 -22.89 9.59 9.66
C LEU A 303 -22.82 8.85 11.00
N SER A 304 -22.80 9.53 12.15
CA SER A 304 -22.84 8.88 13.46
C SER A 304 -24.16 8.14 13.75
N LYS A 305 -25.27 8.59 13.14
CA LYS A 305 -26.62 8.02 13.32
C LYS A 305 -26.94 6.87 12.37
N ILE A 306 -26.14 6.67 11.33
CA ILE A 306 -26.32 5.57 10.38
C ILE A 306 -25.65 4.31 10.90
N ASN A 307 -26.38 3.21 11.07
CA ASN A 307 -25.83 2.02 11.74
C ASN A 307 -24.71 1.34 10.93
N TRP A 308 -24.80 1.32 9.60
CA TRP A 308 -23.84 0.64 8.72
C TRP A 308 -23.19 1.57 7.70
N LEU A 309 -21.86 1.61 7.66
CA LEU A 309 -21.12 2.34 6.63
C LEU A 309 -20.37 1.36 5.74
N LEU A 310 -20.53 1.46 4.43
CA LEU A 310 -19.70 0.76 3.44
C LEU A 310 -18.63 1.75 2.97
N LEU A 311 -17.35 1.50 3.21
CA LEU A 311 -16.28 2.44 2.88
C LEU A 311 -15.31 1.81 1.87
N LYS A 312 -15.12 2.50 0.75
CA LYS A 312 -14.18 2.09 -0.31
C LYS A 312 -13.26 3.24 -0.65
N SER A 313 -11.96 2.97 -0.60
CA SER A 313 -10.91 3.96 -0.88
C SER A 313 -9.66 3.30 -1.43
N ASP A 314 -8.96 4.01 -2.31
CA ASP A 314 -7.61 3.71 -2.81
C ASP A 314 -6.56 4.69 -2.24
N ASN A 315 -6.96 5.56 -1.31
CA ASN A 315 -6.15 6.63 -0.75
C ASN A 315 -5.91 6.48 0.76
N TYR A 316 -4.71 6.86 1.22
CA TYR A 316 -4.44 7.06 2.64
C TYR A 316 -5.16 8.32 3.14
N PHE A 317 -6.47 8.22 3.39
CA PHE A 317 -7.31 9.38 3.74
C PHE A 317 -7.17 9.83 5.20
N LEU A 318 -6.34 9.14 5.98
CA LEU A 318 -6.11 9.39 7.40
C LEU A 318 -5.77 10.85 7.73
N PRO A 319 -4.89 11.57 6.98
CA PRO A 319 -4.64 12.98 7.26
C PRO A 319 -5.89 13.85 7.15
N GLY A 320 -6.87 13.46 6.33
CA GLY A 320 -8.17 14.12 6.24
C GLY A 320 -8.99 14.02 7.54
N LEU A 321 -8.80 12.98 8.35
CA LEU A 321 -9.46 12.86 9.65
C LEU A 321 -8.91 13.86 10.68
N PHE A 322 -7.64 14.26 10.55
CA PHE A 322 -7.01 15.30 11.38
C PHE A 322 -7.45 16.72 11.00
N MET A 323 -8.20 16.88 9.91
CA MET A 323 -8.79 18.16 9.53
C MET A 323 -10.13 18.44 10.23
N LEU A 324 -10.70 17.42 10.90
CA LEU A 324 -12.01 17.49 11.53
C LEU A 324 -11.87 17.91 12.99
N SER A 325 -12.49 19.03 13.35
CA SER A 325 -12.43 19.56 14.72
C SER A 325 -13.09 18.62 15.73
N THR A 326 -14.11 17.87 15.29
CA THR A 326 -14.81 16.86 16.11
C THR A 326 -13.88 15.74 16.58
N PHE A 327 -12.80 15.44 15.85
CA PHE A 327 -11.87 14.37 16.19
C PHE A 327 -10.57 14.85 16.83
N GLU A 328 -10.30 16.16 16.84
CA GLU A 328 -9.03 16.75 17.25
C GLU A 328 -8.61 16.33 18.68
N ASN A 329 -9.51 16.42 19.65
CA ASN A 329 -9.22 16.07 21.03
C ASN A 329 -8.91 14.57 21.19
N GLU A 330 -9.67 13.70 20.52
CA GLU A 330 -9.45 12.25 20.63
C GLU A 330 -8.13 11.84 19.94
N LEU A 331 -7.85 12.41 18.77
CA LEU A 331 -6.61 12.18 18.03
C LEU A 331 -5.38 12.65 18.79
N SER A 332 -5.41 13.85 19.38
CA SER A 332 -4.27 14.39 20.13
C SER A 332 -3.92 13.57 21.38
N ARG A 333 -4.92 12.96 22.03
CA ARG A 333 -4.70 12.06 23.16
C ARG A 333 -4.14 10.70 22.74
N MET A 334 -4.65 10.13 21.64
CA MET A 334 -4.16 8.85 21.11
C MET A 334 -2.74 8.98 20.55
N PHE A 335 -2.46 10.07 19.83
CA PHE A 335 -1.21 10.26 19.08
C PHE A 335 -0.55 11.61 19.43
N PRO A 336 0.19 11.69 20.56
CA PRO A 336 0.95 12.89 20.90
C PRO A 336 1.96 13.29 19.83
N SER A 337 2.52 12.30 19.12
CA SER A 337 3.29 12.49 17.88
C SER A 337 2.45 11.99 16.70
N ARG A 338 2.00 12.91 15.86
CA ARG A 338 1.10 12.68 14.72
C ARG A 338 1.79 11.90 13.60
N GLU A 339 3.11 11.97 13.49
CA GLU A 339 3.83 11.15 12.52
C GLU A 339 3.79 9.64 12.83
N THR A 340 3.37 9.27 14.05
CA THR A 340 3.34 7.86 14.50
C THR A 340 2.01 7.15 14.26
N VAL A 341 1.01 7.83 13.71
CA VAL A 341 -0.36 7.29 13.62
C VAL A 341 -0.37 5.99 12.81
N PHE A 342 0.09 6.02 11.56
CA PHE A 342 0.13 4.81 10.75
C PHE A 342 1.19 3.82 11.26
N HIS A 343 2.32 4.26 11.82
CA HIS A 343 3.30 3.37 12.46
C HIS A 343 2.65 2.49 13.54
N HIS A 344 1.89 3.08 14.47
CA HIS A 344 1.23 2.32 15.53
C HIS A 344 0.07 1.47 15.00
N LEU A 345 -0.82 2.04 14.18
CA LEU A 345 -1.98 1.31 13.69
C LEU A 345 -1.58 0.13 12.80
N SER A 346 -0.57 0.32 11.95
CA SER A 346 -0.08 -0.74 11.06
C SER A 346 0.59 -1.88 11.82
N ARG A 347 1.40 -1.57 12.84
CA ARG A 347 2.03 -2.58 13.71
C ARG A 347 1.04 -3.27 14.65
N TYR A 348 -0.12 -2.69 14.89
CA TYR A 348 -1.20 -3.33 15.62
C TYR A 348 -2.01 -4.28 14.71
N LEU A 349 -2.48 -3.78 13.56
CA LEU A 349 -3.39 -4.53 12.67
C LEU A 349 -2.70 -5.61 11.84
N PHE A 350 -1.49 -5.35 11.35
CA PHE A 350 -0.92 -6.13 10.25
C PHE A 350 0.20 -7.05 10.73
N GLN A 351 -0.21 -8.17 11.34
CA GLN A 351 0.69 -9.29 11.62
C GLN A 351 0.68 -10.24 10.42
N PRO A 352 1.80 -10.42 9.69
CA PRO A 352 1.86 -11.34 8.57
C PRO A 352 1.43 -12.76 8.97
N GLY A 353 0.61 -13.41 8.15
CA GLY A 353 0.29 -14.83 8.31
C GLY A 353 1.56 -15.70 8.27
N ASN A 354 1.47 -16.91 8.82
CA ASN A 354 2.64 -17.79 8.97
C ASN A 354 3.33 -18.09 7.63
N SER A 355 2.58 -18.29 6.53
CA SER A 355 3.15 -18.52 5.19
C SER A 355 4.05 -17.35 4.73
N VAL A 356 3.57 -16.13 4.91
CA VAL A 356 4.29 -14.89 4.58
C VAL A 356 5.48 -14.70 5.51
N TRP A 357 5.29 -14.96 6.80
CA TRP A 357 6.34 -14.85 7.80
C TRP A 357 7.50 -15.80 7.51
N GLU A 358 7.20 -17.07 7.22
CA GLU A 358 8.20 -18.07 6.86
C GLU A 358 8.97 -17.69 5.59
N LEU A 359 8.27 -17.19 4.56
CA LEU A 359 8.89 -16.70 3.33
C LEU A 359 9.89 -15.57 3.60
N ALA A 360 9.48 -14.57 4.39
CA ALA A 360 10.34 -13.45 4.76
C ALA A 360 11.53 -13.93 5.62
N MET A 361 11.29 -14.76 6.63
CA MET A 361 12.33 -15.20 7.57
C MET A 361 13.36 -16.10 6.91
N LYS A 362 12.93 -17.01 6.03
CA LYS A 362 13.84 -17.84 5.23
C LYS A 362 14.80 -16.98 4.42
N TYR A 363 14.31 -15.92 3.79
CA TYR A 363 15.14 -15.01 3.01
C TYR A 363 16.08 -14.20 3.91
N TYR A 364 15.56 -13.64 5.01
CA TYR A 364 16.34 -12.85 5.95
C TYR A 364 17.55 -13.63 6.48
N HIS A 365 17.32 -14.83 7.01
CA HIS A 365 18.38 -15.69 7.58
C HIS A 365 19.42 -16.12 6.53
N SER A 366 18.99 -16.33 5.28
CA SER A 366 19.88 -16.80 4.22
C SER A 366 20.78 -15.70 3.63
N TYR A 367 20.33 -14.44 3.63
CA TYR A 367 20.97 -13.39 2.84
C TYR A 367 21.28 -12.10 3.60
N VAL A 368 20.52 -11.77 4.64
CA VAL A 368 20.54 -10.43 5.26
C VAL A 368 21.07 -10.46 6.69
N ALA A 369 20.78 -11.52 7.45
CA ALA A 369 21.04 -11.60 8.90
C ALA A 369 22.50 -11.35 9.32
N MET A 370 23.47 -11.68 8.46
CA MET A 370 24.90 -11.57 8.79
C MET A 370 25.51 -10.21 8.45
N ALA A 371 24.75 -9.30 7.81
CA ALA A 371 25.26 -7.99 7.44
C ALA A 371 25.33 -7.05 8.64
N ASN A 372 26.40 -6.25 8.74
CA ASN A 372 26.50 -5.21 9.77
C ASN A 372 25.53 -4.05 9.53
N GLN A 373 25.22 -3.78 8.27
CA GLN A 373 24.21 -2.80 7.87
C GLN A 373 23.40 -3.30 6.68
N THR A 374 22.08 -3.13 6.73
CA THR A 374 21.14 -3.46 5.66
C THR A 374 20.56 -2.19 5.06
N VAL A 375 20.63 -2.05 3.74
CA VAL A 375 20.03 -0.95 2.98
C VAL A 375 18.94 -1.50 2.08
N GLY A 376 17.69 -1.15 2.36
CA GLY A 376 16.55 -1.51 1.51
C GLY A 376 16.30 -0.44 0.45
N ILE A 377 16.21 -0.87 -0.81
CA ILE A 377 15.95 0.01 -1.95
C ILE A 377 14.69 -0.46 -2.65
N GLN A 378 13.59 0.25 -2.42
CA GLN A 378 12.29 -0.01 -3.00
C GLN A 378 12.13 0.82 -4.30
N ILE A 379 12.04 0.11 -5.43
CA ILE A 379 12.01 0.71 -6.77
C ILE A 379 10.66 0.43 -7.43
N ARG A 380 9.89 1.49 -7.67
CA ARG A 380 8.63 1.45 -8.42
C ARG A 380 8.71 2.33 -9.64
N ASP A 381 8.62 1.71 -10.81
CA ASP A 381 8.44 2.42 -12.07
C ASP A 381 6.96 2.64 -12.35
N PHE A 382 6.61 3.89 -12.66
CA PHE A 382 5.27 4.29 -13.03
C PHE A 382 5.19 4.57 -14.54
N PRO A 383 4.16 4.08 -15.24
CA PRO A 383 4.01 4.28 -16.69
C PRO A 383 3.94 5.75 -17.13
N TRP A 384 3.53 6.65 -16.23
CA TRP A 384 3.48 8.09 -16.48
C TRP A 384 4.82 8.81 -16.30
N SER A 385 5.82 8.14 -15.72
CA SER A 385 7.15 8.73 -15.53
C SER A 385 7.91 8.73 -16.86
N LEU A 386 8.60 9.84 -17.14
CA LEU A 386 9.44 9.98 -18.33
C LEU A 386 10.84 9.37 -18.16
N MET A 387 11.16 8.85 -16.97
CA MET A 387 12.48 8.28 -16.68
C MET A 387 12.61 6.90 -17.30
N SER A 388 13.70 6.67 -18.04
CA SER A 388 14.08 5.32 -18.43
C SER A 388 14.60 4.52 -17.22
N LYS A 389 14.71 3.19 -17.35
CA LYS A 389 15.34 2.35 -16.31
C LYS A 389 16.79 2.76 -16.02
N GLU A 390 17.50 3.24 -17.05
CA GLU A 390 18.86 3.76 -16.90
C GLU A 390 18.87 5.08 -16.11
N ASP A 391 17.99 6.03 -16.46
CA ASP A 391 17.86 7.29 -15.71
C ASP A 391 17.50 7.03 -14.25
N ARG A 392 16.60 6.07 -13.99
CA ARG A 392 16.21 5.65 -12.64
C ARG A 392 17.38 5.03 -11.88
N PHE A 393 18.15 4.14 -12.53
CA PHE A 393 19.33 3.54 -11.92
C PHE A 393 20.38 4.61 -11.56
N ASN A 394 20.66 5.55 -12.47
CA ASN A 394 21.57 6.66 -12.22
C ASN A 394 21.09 7.53 -11.06
N GLN A 395 19.79 7.84 -10.99
CA GLN A 395 19.21 8.55 -9.85
C GLN A 395 19.40 7.81 -8.52
N ILE A 396 19.23 6.48 -8.50
CA ILE A 396 19.46 5.66 -7.30
C ILE A 396 20.91 5.78 -6.85
N MET A 397 21.86 5.64 -7.78
CA MET A 397 23.28 5.74 -7.48
C MET A 397 23.66 7.16 -7.02
N ASP A 398 23.19 8.19 -7.70
CA ASP A 398 23.43 9.59 -7.32
C ASP A 398 22.89 9.91 -5.92
N CYS A 399 21.67 9.44 -5.60
CA CYS A 399 21.09 9.58 -4.27
C CYS A 399 21.95 8.86 -3.21
N THR A 400 22.19 7.57 -3.41
CA THR A 400 22.80 6.72 -2.39
C THR A 400 24.26 7.06 -2.14
N LEU A 401 25.00 7.47 -3.17
CA LEU A 401 26.39 7.89 -3.04
C LEU A 401 26.48 9.29 -2.41
N LYS A 402 25.69 10.26 -2.89
CA LYS A 402 25.71 11.63 -2.38
C LYS A 402 25.34 11.71 -0.89
N GLU A 403 24.36 10.93 -0.48
CA GLU A 403 23.87 10.89 0.91
C GLU A 403 24.66 9.89 1.78
N ASN A 404 25.79 9.36 1.28
CA ASN A 404 26.67 8.41 1.97
C ASN A 404 25.96 7.15 2.49
N ILE A 405 24.88 6.74 1.82
CA ILE A 405 24.14 5.50 2.13
C ILE A 405 24.96 4.30 1.65
N LEU A 406 25.49 4.38 0.42
CA LEU A 406 26.30 3.34 -0.19
C LEU A 406 27.72 3.86 -0.53
N PRO A 407 28.75 2.99 -0.51
CA PRO A 407 30.13 3.40 -0.75
C PRO A 407 30.44 3.57 -2.24
N HIS A 408 31.38 4.47 -2.54
CA HIS A 408 31.94 4.61 -3.89
C HIS A 408 32.83 3.41 -4.29
N VAL A 409 32.76 3.07 -5.57
CA VAL A 409 33.66 2.10 -6.23
C VAL A 409 34.80 2.87 -6.92
N THR A 410 36.04 2.39 -6.82
CA THR A 410 37.19 3.00 -7.54
C THR A 410 37.88 2.00 -8.46
N GLN A 411 38.31 2.47 -9.63
CA GLN A 411 39.02 1.65 -10.61
C GLN A 411 40.54 1.56 -10.37
N HIS A 412 41.10 2.38 -9.47
CA HIS A 412 42.53 2.38 -9.19
C HIS A 412 42.84 1.66 -7.90
N SER A 413 43.35 0.44 -8.05
CA SER A 413 44.06 -0.33 -7.02
C SER A 413 45.35 0.38 -6.61
N ARG A 414 45.27 1.54 -5.95
CA ARG A 414 46.35 1.89 -5.04
C ARG A 414 46.12 1.01 -3.82
N LYS A 415 47.06 0.09 -3.59
CA LYS A 415 47.22 -0.60 -2.30
C LYS A 415 47.51 0.47 -1.24
N THR A 416 46.50 1.24 -0.86
CA THR A 416 46.53 2.03 0.35
C THR A 416 46.43 1.05 1.50
N THR A 417 47.39 1.19 2.40
CA THR A 417 47.64 0.47 3.64
C THR A 417 46.39 -0.18 4.20
N TYR A 418 46.48 -1.47 4.55
CA TYR A 418 45.45 -2.24 5.25
C TYR A 418 44.92 -1.45 6.47
N LEU A 419 43.90 -0.63 6.25
CA LEU A 419 42.99 -0.24 7.30
C LEU A 419 42.28 -1.53 7.69
N ASN A 420 42.23 -1.81 8.98
CA ASN A 420 41.63 -3.03 9.53
C ASN A 420 40.26 -3.25 8.88
N THR A 421 40.16 -4.25 8.01
CA THR A 421 38.94 -4.58 7.26
C THR A 421 37.76 -4.92 8.17
N ASP A 422 38.05 -5.27 9.43
CA ASP A 422 37.07 -5.55 10.48
C ASP A 422 36.35 -4.29 11.01
N GLU A 423 36.88 -3.07 10.83
CA GLU A 423 36.27 -1.87 11.42
C GLU A 423 35.11 -1.29 10.60
N MET A 424 35.01 -1.60 9.29
CA MET A 424 34.03 -0.94 8.41
C MET A 424 32.72 -1.71 8.19
N GLY A 425 32.66 -3.00 8.58
CA GLY A 425 31.47 -3.85 8.55
C GLY A 425 30.91 -4.12 7.15
N SER A 426 30.27 -5.28 6.95
CA SER A 426 29.60 -5.65 5.69
C SER A 426 28.26 -4.93 5.49
N LYS A 427 27.90 -4.62 4.24
CA LYS A 427 26.56 -4.12 3.88
C LYS A 427 25.80 -5.11 3.00
N ALA A 428 24.53 -5.34 3.31
CA ALA A 428 23.58 -6.02 2.42
C ALA A 428 22.64 -4.99 1.79
N ILE A 429 22.53 -4.99 0.47
CA ILE A 429 21.57 -4.18 -0.26
C ILE A 429 20.41 -5.09 -0.67
N LEU A 430 19.21 -4.77 -0.20
CA LEU A 430 17.98 -5.44 -0.56
C LEU A 430 17.23 -4.61 -1.62
N VAL A 431 17.27 -5.07 -2.87
CA VAL A 431 16.58 -4.43 -3.99
C VAL A 431 15.20 -5.04 -4.15
N ILE A 432 14.16 -4.22 -3.99
CA ILE A 432 12.76 -4.62 -4.19
C ILE A 432 12.21 -3.92 -5.43
N SER A 433 11.98 -4.68 -6.49
CA SER A 433 11.43 -4.19 -7.76
C SER A 433 10.74 -5.32 -8.51
N LEU A 434 9.74 -4.97 -9.34
CA LEU A 434 9.16 -5.90 -10.30
C LEU A 434 10.19 -6.41 -11.31
N TYR A 435 11.21 -5.60 -11.61
CA TYR A 435 12.17 -5.90 -12.66
C TYR A 435 13.52 -6.31 -12.08
N LYS A 436 14.14 -7.31 -12.70
CA LYS A 436 15.49 -7.78 -12.33
C LYS A 436 16.63 -6.82 -12.75
N ASP A 437 16.36 -5.91 -13.69
CA ASP A 437 17.37 -5.00 -14.28
C ASP A 437 18.13 -4.17 -13.22
N TYR A 438 17.44 -3.63 -12.21
CA TYR A 438 18.07 -2.83 -11.17
C TYR A 438 19.04 -3.63 -10.30
N TYR A 439 18.66 -4.87 -9.96
CA TYR A 439 19.54 -5.80 -9.24
C TYR A 439 20.77 -6.16 -10.06
N ASP A 440 20.60 -6.52 -11.34
CA ASP A 440 21.71 -6.92 -12.20
C ASP A 440 22.71 -5.77 -12.38
N ARG A 441 22.22 -4.54 -12.59
CA ARG A 441 23.06 -3.33 -12.68
C ARG A 441 23.80 -3.04 -11.37
N MET A 442 23.10 -3.07 -10.25
CA MET A 442 23.68 -2.77 -8.93
C MET A 442 24.71 -3.83 -8.52
N LYS A 443 24.39 -5.12 -8.73
CA LYS A 443 25.33 -6.23 -8.53
C LYS A 443 26.57 -6.07 -9.41
N SER A 444 26.39 -5.72 -10.67
CA SER A 444 27.52 -5.48 -11.59
C SER A 444 28.37 -4.27 -11.18
N TYR A 445 27.76 -3.23 -10.61
CA TYR A 445 28.47 -2.07 -10.08
C TYR A 445 29.36 -2.44 -8.90
N TYR A 446 28.84 -3.19 -7.92
CA TYR A 446 29.57 -3.60 -6.72
C TYR A 446 30.44 -4.86 -6.87
N ALA A 447 30.33 -5.59 -7.99
CA ALA A 447 31.26 -6.66 -8.33
C ALA A 447 32.69 -6.14 -8.59
N ARG A 448 32.85 -4.84 -8.84
CA ARG A 448 34.15 -4.16 -8.97
C ARG A 448 34.62 -3.72 -7.58
N SER A 449 35.94 -3.78 -7.32
CA SER A 449 36.52 -3.50 -5.99
C SER A 449 36.02 -2.17 -5.39
N THR A 450 35.31 -2.24 -4.27
CA THR A 450 34.89 -1.07 -3.49
C THR A 450 36.12 -0.38 -2.89
N HIS A 451 36.14 0.96 -2.85
CA HIS A 451 37.32 1.78 -2.46
C HIS A 451 37.83 1.52 -1.03
N VAL A 452 37.09 0.79 -0.20
CA VAL A 452 37.17 0.95 1.26
C VAL A 452 37.31 -0.37 2.03
N GLY A 453 37.54 -1.51 1.37
CA GLY A 453 37.55 -2.82 2.04
C GLY A 453 36.18 -3.24 2.62
N GLN A 454 35.15 -2.40 2.46
CA GLN A 454 33.78 -2.68 2.86
C GLN A 454 33.11 -3.64 1.86
N HIS A 455 32.73 -4.82 2.34
CA HIS A 455 32.03 -5.83 1.55
C HIS A 455 30.58 -5.43 1.34
N VAL A 456 30.15 -5.31 0.08
CA VAL A 456 28.78 -4.97 -0.30
C VAL A 456 28.18 -6.13 -1.10
N ASN A 457 27.12 -6.72 -0.58
CA ASN A 457 26.37 -7.76 -1.28
C ASN A 457 25.00 -7.22 -1.71
N VAL A 458 24.55 -7.60 -2.90
CA VAL A 458 23.27 -7.16 -3.46
C VAL A 458 22.34 -8.36 -3.60
N TYR A 459 21.10 -8.19 -3.17
CA TYR A 459 20.08 -9.24 -3.12
C TYR A 459 18.74 -8.71 -3.66
N GLN A 460 17.99 -9.57 -4.33
CA GLN A 460 16.61 -9.31 -4.76
C GLN A 460 15.77 -10.57 -4.47
N PRO A 461 14.69 -10.49 -3.67
CA PRO A 461 13.88 -11.65 -3.33
C PRO A 461 13.06 -12.19 -4.50
N SER A 462 12.41 -11.30 -5.26
CA SER A 462 11.60 -11.66 -6.41
C SER A 462 11.70 -10.63 -7.55
N HIS A 463 11.23 -11.02 -8.73
CA HIS A 463 11.16 -10.17 -9.92
C HIS A 463 9.91 -10.54 -10.75
N GLU A 464 8.74 -10.16 -10.25
CA GLU A 464 7.44 -10.63 -10.78
C GLU A 464 7.08 -10.07 -12.18
N GLU A 465 7.89 -9.17 -12.75
CA GLU A 465 7.76 -8.49 -14.06
C GLU A 465 6.50 -7.63 -14.25
N ALA A 466 5.40 -7.98 -13.59
CA ALA A 466 4.14 -7.27 -13.61
C ALA A 466 3.43 -7.37 -12.25
N GLN A 467 2.64 -6.36 -11.93
CA GLN A 467 1.75 -6.41 -10.78
C GLN A 467 0.54 -7.29 -11.09
N GLN A 468 0.31 -8.32 -10.28
CA GLN A 468 -0.80 -9.25 -10.46
C GLN A 468 -1.85 -9.02 -9.37
N LEU A 469 -2.77 -8.10 -9.65
CA LEU A 469 -3.94 -7.89 -8.77
C LEU A 469 -4.77 -9.17 -8.69
N LYS A 470 -5.33 -9.47 -7.52
CA LYS A 470 -6.16 -10.67 -7.30
C LYS A 470 -5.42 -12.01 -7.33
N ASN A 471 -4.10 -12.00 -7.16
CA ASN A 471 -3.29 -13.20 -7.02
C ASN A 471 -2.73 -13.31 -5.59
N GLN A 472 -3.16 -14.34 -4.85
CA GLN A 472 -2.77 -14.56 -3.46
C GLN A 472 -1.25 -14.78 -3.31
N SER A 473 -0.66 -15.68 -4.09
CA SER A 473 0.79 -15.96 -4.01
C SER A 473 1.64 -14.73 -4.36
N HIS A 474 1.18 -13.93 -5.31
CA HIS A 474 1.82 -12.65 -5.63
C HIS A 474 1.76 -11.67 -4.45
N ASN A 475 0.60 -11.57 -3.78
CA ASN A 475 0.44 -10.71 -2.60
C ASN A 475 1.23 -11.21 -1.39
N GLU A 476 1.38 -12.54 -1.19
CA GLU A 476 2.21 -13.12 -0.14
C GLU A 476 3.69 -12.72 -0.32
N LYS A 477 4.22 -12.83 -1.54
CA LYS A 477 5.58 -12.37 -1.86
C LYS A 477 5.73 -10.87 -1.65
N ALA A 478 4.77 -10.08 -2.14
CA ALA A 478 4.76 -8.63 -1.97
C ALA A 478 4.77 -8.24 -0.49
N LEU A 479 3.98 -8.91 0.35
CA LEU A 479 3.97 -8.66 1.80
C LEU A 479 5.28 -9.10 2.46
N ALA A 480 5.85 -10.26 2.06
CA ALA A 480 7.15 -10.70 2.55
C ALA A 480 8.27 -9.70 2.22
N GLU A 481 8.23 -9.08 1.04
CA GLU A 481 9.16 -8.02 0.64
C GLU A 481 8.98 -6.73 1.46
N ILE A 482 7.74 -6.33 1.77
CA ILE A 482 7.45 -5.23 2.72
C ILE A 482 8.07 -5.53 4.09
N VAL A 483 7.88 -6.76 4.59
CA VAL A 483 8.42 -7.22 5.87
C VAL A 483 9.95 -7.19 5.85
N LEU A 484 10.59 -7.69 4.79
CA LEU A 484 12.05 -7.64 4.64
C LEU A 484 12.61 -6.21 4.61
N LEU A 485 11.97 -5.30 3.86
CA LEU A 485 12.34 -3.88 3.88
C LEU A 485 12.20 -3.30 5.29
N SER A 486 11.20 -3.73 6.06
CA SER A 486 10.98 -3.22 7.41
C SER A 486 12.11 -3.55 8.41
N PHE A 487 12.99 -4.50 8.09
CA PHE A 487 14.18 -4.82 8.88
C PHE A 487 15.44 -4.07 8.43
N SER A 488 15.34 -3.23 7.39
CA SER A 488 16.49 -2.47 6.89
C SER A 488 16.84 -1.30 7.80
N ASP A 489 18.13 -1.01 7.95
CA ASP A 489 18.62 0.14 8.75
C ASP A 489 18.37 1.47 8.05
N VAL A 490 18.47 1.46 6.73
CA VAL A 490 18.26 2.61 5.86
C VAL A 490 17.34 2.20 4.73
N LEU A 491 16.35 3.04 4.44
CA LEU A 491 15.41 2.83 3.35
C LEU A 491 15.50 3.95 2.32
N VAL A 492 15.58 3.53 1.06
CA VAL A 492 15.41 4.37 -0.12
C VAL A 492 14.14 3.89 -0.84
N THR A 493 13.18 4.78 -1.05
CA THR A 493 11.87 4.41 -1.65
C THR A 493 11.54 5.28 -2.84
N SER A 494 10.66 4.79 -3.72
CA SER A 494 10.22 5.55 -4.90
C SER A 494 9.07 6.51 -4.55
N ALA A 495 9.11 7.73 -5.07
CA ALA A 495 8.00 8.68 -4.99
C ALA A 495 6.68 8.05 -5.45
N TRP A 496 5.55 8.43 -4.85
CA TRP A 496 4.20 7.89 -5.11
C TRP A 496 3.97 6.42 -4.73
N SER A 497 5.00 5.69 -4.27
CA SER A 497 4.88 4.26 -3.99
C SER A 497 4.28 3.99 -2.60
N THR A 498 3.01 3.58 -2.56
CA THR A 498 2.36 3.16 -1.31
C THR A 498 3.01 1.92 -0.70
N PHE A 499 3.61 1.05 -1.52
CA PHE A 499 4.45 -0.06 -1.05
C PHE A 499 5.63 0.45 -0.20
N GLY A 500 6.29 1.51 -0.67
CA GLY A 500 7.34 2.20 0.07
C GLY A 500 6.81 2.77 1.38
N TYR A 501 5.66 3.44 1.35
CA TYR A 501 5.03 4.04 2.53
C TYR A 501 4.80 3.05 3.65
N VAL A 502 4.24 1.88 3.33
CA VAL A 502 4.02 0.82 4.30
C VAL A 502 5.35 0.32 4.87
N SER A 503 6.33 0.08 4.01
CA SER A 503 7.62 -0.52 4.40
C SER A 503 8.37 0.31 5.44
N TYR A 504 8.53 1.62 5.21
CA TYR A 504 9.26 2.47 6.15
C TYR A 504 8.46 2.81 7.41
N ASN A 505 7.13 2.76 7.36
CA ASN A 505 6.30 2.87 8.56
C ASN A 505 6.37 1.62 9.43
N PHE A 506 6.43 0.42 8.85
CA PHE A 506 6.66 -0.81 9.61
C PHE A 506 8.01 -0.78 10.33
N ALA A 507 9.03 -0.22 9.67
CA ALA A 507 10.36 0.00 10.24
C ALA A 507 10.39 1.11 11.30
N GLY A 508 9.48 2.09 11.22
CA GLY A 508 9.51 3.29 12.07
C GLY A 508 10.68 4.21 11.72
N VAL A 509 11.01 4.35 10.42
CA VAL A 509 12.16 5.15 9.95
C VAL A 509 11.74 6.21 8.94
N LYS A 510 12.50 7.30 8.88
CA LYS A 510 12.37 8.35 7.86
C LYS A 510 13.23 7.98 6.64
N PRO A 511 12.64 7.53 5.52
CA PRO A 511 13.36 7.12 4.33
C PRO A 511 13.96 8.30 3.56
N TRP A 512 14.80 7.97 2.58
CA TRP A 512 15.12 8.82 1.43
C TRP A 512 14.17 8.49 0.27
N ILE A 513 13.42 9.48 -0.23
CA ILE A 513 12.53 9.27 -1.37
C ILE A 513 13.21 9.70 -2.66
N LEU A 514 13.32 8.79 -3.61
CA LEU A 514 13.68 9.05 -5.00
C LEU A 514 12.57 9.87 -5.66
N LEU A 515 12.86 11.14 -5.94
CA LEU A 515 11.85 12.07 -6.45
C LEU A 515 11.44 11.67 -7.88
N SER A 516 10.24 12.05 -8.30
CA SER A 516 9.75 11.78 -9.66
C SER A 516 8.91 12.93 -10.15
N SER A 517 8.95 13.18 -11.46
CA SER A 517 8.17 14.22 -12.11
C SER A 517 7.36 13.63 -13.25
N LYS A 518 6.16 14.19 -13.44
CA LYS A 518 5.27 13.87 -14.58
C LYS A 518 5.69 14.60 -15.86
N VAL A 519 6.47 15.67 -15.73
CA VAL A 519 6.80 16.59 -16.83
C VAL A 519 8.29 16.65 -17.17
N SER A 520 9.15 16.10 -16.31
CA SER A 520 10.60 16.08 -16.51
C SER A 520 11.18 14.71 -16.16
N LYS A 521 12.17 14.27 -16.93
CA LYS A 521 13.04 13.14 -16.57
C LYS A 521 14.19 13.56 -15.64
N GLU A 522 14.58 14.83 -15.70
CA GLU A 522 15.61 15.42 -14.85
C GLU A 522 14.97 15.91 -13.56
N VAL A 523 15.41 15.36 -12.43
CA VAL A 523 14.89 15.69 -11.11
C VAL A 523 16.06 15.98 -10.18
N HIS A 524 16.11 17.22 -9.68
CA HIS A 524 17.12 17.67 -8.73
C HIS A 524 16.46 18.24 -7.46
N PRO A 525 16.88 17.80 -6.26
CA PRO A 525 17.84 16.73 -5.98
C PRO A 525 17.33 15.33 -6.42
N PRO A 526 18.20 14.31 -6.60
CA PRO A 526 17.78 12.97 -7.02
C PRO A 526 16.86 12.30 -5.99
N CYS A 527 17.08 12.58 -4.71
CA CYS A 527 16.22 12.15 -3.63
C CYS A 527 16.17 13.19 -2.51
N ARG A 528 15.24 13.01 -1.58
CA ARG A 528 15.11 13.83 -0.38
C ARG A 528 14.73 12.97 0.82
N ARG A 529 15.34 13.26 1.97
CA ARG A 529 14.91 12.64 3.23
C ARG A 529 13.57 13.24 3.65
N VAL A 530 12.61 12.39 4.01
CA VAL A 530 11.30 12.88 4.44
C VAL A 530 11.38 13.58 5.78
N THR A 531 10.51 14.56 5.97
CA THR A 531 10.38 15.32 7.21
C THR A 531 9.75 14.47 8.30
N THR A 532 8.74 13.69 7.93
CA THR A 532 8.02 12.77 8.82
C THR A 532 7.81 11.43 8.15
N MET A 533 7.63 10.38 8.95
CA MET A 533 7.32 9.05 8.43
C MET A 533 5.84 8.86 8.08
N ASP A 534 4.98 9.87 8.19
CA ASP A 534 3.58 9.70 7.78
C ASP A 534 3.46 9.48 6.26
N PRO A 535 2.66 8.50 5.81
CA PRO A 535 2.36 8.30 4.39
C PRO A 535 1.68 9.51 3.74
N CYS A 536 1.77 9.60 2.42
CA CYS A 536 1.11 10.69 1.69
C CYS A 536 -0.36 10.34 1.34
N PHE A 537 -1.29 11.23 1.67
CA PHE A 537 -2.64 11.27 1.11
C PHE A 537 -2.58 11.94 -0.28
N HIS A 538 -2.65 11.13 -1.35
CA HIS A 538 -2.40 11.59 -2.72
C HIS A 538 -3.47 12.53 -3.28
N THR A 539 -4.74 12.29 -2.96
CA THR A 539 -5.86 13.11 -3.44
C THR A 539 -6.67 13.69 -2.27
N PRO A 540 -6.14 14.68 -1.54
CA PRO A 540 -6.87 15.29 -0.42
C PRO A 540 -8.09 16.10 -0.88
N PRO A 541 -9.06 16.37 0.00
CA PRO A 541 -10.26 17.09 -0.37
C PRO A 541 -9.93 18.54 -0.74
N SER A 542 -10.70 19.14 -1.64
CA SER A 542 -10.55 20.54 -2.03
C SER A 542 -11.86 21.29 -1.77
N ILE A 543 -12.49 21.09 -0.62
CA ILE A 543 -13.80 21.66 -0.26
C ILE A 543 -13.69 22.61 0.93
N ASN A 544 -14.48 23.68 0.92
CA ASN A 544 -14.72 24.53 2.08
C ASN A 544 -16.03 24.09 2.72
N CYS A 545 -15.95 23.50 3.91
CA CYS A 545 -17.12 22.96 4.61
C CYS A 545 -18.19 24.00 4.93
N LYS A 546 -17.80 25.25 5.23
CA LYS A 546 -18.75 26.33 5.55
C LYS A 546 -19.57 26.77 4.34
N THR A 547 -18.92 26.90 3.18
CA THR A 547 -19.59 27.35 1.95
C THR A 547 -20.10 26.21 1.09
N LYS A 548 -19.73 24.96 1.42
CA LYS A 548 -19.98 23.73 0.64
C LYS A 548 -19.60 23.89 -0.84
N ARG A 549 -18.46 24.56 -1.08
CA ARG A 549 -17.92 24.85 -2.42
C ARG A 549 -16.48 24.41 -2.53
N ARG A 550 -16.04 24.17 -3.75
CA ARG A 550 -14.62 23.91 -4.04
C ARG A 550 -13.75 25.06 -3.53
N SER A 551 -12.75 24.72 -2.74
CA SER A 551 -11.68 25.58 -2.29
C SER A 551 -10.48 25.43 -3.22
N LYS A 552 -9.86 26.56 -3.58
CA LYS A 552 -8.56 26.58 -4.28
C LYS A 552 -7.37 26.70 -3.33
N THR A 553 -7.64 26.86 -2.03
CA THR A 553 -6.61 27.03 -1.02
C THR A 553 -5.97 25.68 -0.75
N LYS A 554 -4.64 25.62 -0.83
CA LYS A 554 -3.88 24.43 -0.44
C LYS A 554 -4.16 24.09 1.02
N LEU A 555 -4.48 22.82 1.26
CA LEU A 555 -4.66 22.28 2.61
C LEU A 555 -3.32 22.25 3.33
N THR A 556 -3.04 23.33 4.05
CA THR A 556 -1.85 23.47 4.90
C THR A 556 -2.31 24.00 6.24
N GLY A 557 -1.80 23.41 7.32
CA GLY A 557 -2.17 23.74 8.69
C GLY A 557 -1.05 23.41 9.66
N ALA A 558 -1.28 23.61 10.96
CA ALA A 558 -0.26 23.35 11.97
C ALA A 558 0.29 21.92 11.91
N HIS A 559 -0.58 20.95 11.58
CA HIS A 559 -0.28 19.52 11.63
C HIS A 559 -0.36 18.82 10.26
N ILE A 560 -0.49 19.59 9.18
CA ILE A 560 -0.63 19.08 7.81
C ILE A 560 0.30 19.86 6.89
N LYS A 561 1.14 19.12 6.15
CA LYS A 561 2.01 19.69 5.12
C LYS A 561 1.86 18.95 3.80
N GLN A 562 2.27 19.62 2.73
CA GLN A 562 2.41 19.02 1.41
C GLN A 562 3.47 17.90 1.46
N CYS A 563 3.20 16.79 0.77
CA CYS A 563 4.14 15.68 0.66
C CYS A 563 5.39 16.07 -0.13
N GLU A 564 6.51 15.41 0.19
CA GLU A 564 7.76 15.63 -0.53
C GLU A 564 7.74 15.06 -1.95
N ASP A 565 6.86 14.10 -2.23
CA ASP A 565 6.91 13.26 -3.41
C ASP A 565 5.66 13.32 -4.30
N VAL A 566 4.55 13.87 -3.79
CA VAL A 566 3.30 14.09 -4.52
C VAL A 566 2.86 15.54 -4.40
N GLU A 567 2.80 16.25 -5.54
CA GLU A 567 2.62 17.71 -5.58
C GLU A 567 1.31 18.20 -4.91
N GLU A 568 0.20 17.51 -5.13
CA GLU A 568 -1.09 17.87 -4.52
C GLU A 568 -1.35 17.10 -3.21
N GLY A 569 -0.45 16.20 -2.83
CA GLY A 569 -0.65 15.33 -1.69
C GLY A 569 -0.34 16.02 -0.36
N ILE A 570 -0.98 15.54 0.71
CA ILE A 570 -0.73 16.00 2.08
C ILE A 570 -0.38 14.84 3.02
N LYS A 571 0.29 15.17 4.11
CA LYS A 571 0.68 14.23 5.17
C LYS A 571 0.70 14.93 6.52
N LEU A 572 0.68 14.13 7.59
CA LEU A 572 0.77 14.60 8.95
C LEU A 572 2.19 15.05 9.31
N VAL A 573 2.23 16.12 10.10
CA VAL A 573 3.42 16.59 10.78
C VAL A 573 3.11 16.93 12.23
N ASP A 574 4.14 16.85 13.07
CA ASP A 574 4.01 17.18 14.50
C ASP A 574 3.81 18.68 14.73
#